data_AF-A0A2W1FW26-F1
#
_entry.id   AF-A0A2W1FW26-F1
#
_cell.length_a   1.000
_cell.length_b   1.000
_cell.length_c   1.000
_cell.angle_alpha   90.00
_cell.angle_beta   90.00
_cell.angle_gamma   90.00
#
_symmetry.space_group_name_H-M   'P 1'
#
loop_
_entity.id
_entity.type
_entity.pdbx_description
1 polymer ?
#
loop_
_entity_poly.entity_id
_entity_poly.type
_entity_poly.pdbx_seq_one_letter_code
_entity_poly.pdbx_strand_id
1 'polypeptide(L)'
;MATQEHEMQVARASVTLRKPEDWSKWLFTRKISADRNGLWEYVNPDLSPERLKMLEDERPKELEVGRFRNPLTEEQINIPDLTATELATYNSWARRFDRDEAMWLTKEKAF
;
A
#
# COMPACT_ATOMS: atom_id res chain seq x y z
N MET A 1 -9.83 27.56 -2.52
CA MET A 1 -9.50 26.54 -3.55
C MET A 1 -9.82 25.20 -2.92
N ALA A 2 -10.79 24.47 -3.46
CA ALA A 2 -11.23 23.18 -2.91
C ALA A 2 -10.56 22.06 -3.73
N THR A 3 -9.70 21.29 -3.09
CA THR A 3 -9.09 20.08 -3.63
C THR A 3 -10.19 19.04 -3.81
N GLN A 4 -10.54 18.75 -5.06
CA GLN A 4 -11.54 17.74 -5.40
C GLN A 4 -10.90 16.37 -5.21
N GLU A 5 -11.13 15.77 -4.03
CA GLU A 5 -10.89 14.35 -3.80
C GLU A 5 -11.84 13.59 -4.74
N HIS A 6 -11.30 13.07 -5.85
CA HIS A 6 -12.01 12.12 -6.70
C HIS A 6 -12.14 10.81 -5.90
N GLU A 7 -13.20 10.71 -5.10
CA GLU A 7 -13.68 9.41 -4.65
C GLU A 7 -14.08 8.61 -5.89
N MET A 8 -13.21 7.70 -6.32
CA MET A 8 -13.59 6.69 -7.30
C MET A 8 -14.73 5.87 -6.67
N GLN A 9 -15.96 6.17 -7.07
CA GLN A 9 -17.11 5.34 -6.76
C GLN A 9 -16.89 3.98 -7.43
N VAL A 10 -16.44 2.99 -6.65
CA VAL A 10 -16.33 1.60 -7.11
C VAL A 10 -17.76 1.09 -7.28
N ALA A 11 -18.28 1.14 -8.51
CA ALA A 11 -19.58 0.59 -8.83
C ALA A 11 -19.56 -0.92 -8.53
N ARG A 12 -20.31 -1.35 -7.51
CA ARG A 12 -20.42 -2.76 -7.12
C ARG A 12 -21.16 -3.54 -8.21
N ALA A 13 -20.41 -4.12 -9.14
CA ALA A 13 -20.95 -4.94 -10.22
C ALA A 13 -21.12 -6.39 -9.77
N SER A 14 -22.37 -6.85 -9.64
CA SER A 14 -22.69 -8.26 -9.41
C SER A 14 -22.67 -9.04 -10.73
N VAL A 15 -21.88 -10.11 -10.81
CA VAL A 15 -21.80 -10.99 -11.98
C VAL A 15 -22.51 -12.31 -11.65
N THR A 16 -23.50 -12.70 -12.46
CA THR A 16 -24.16 -14.01 -12.34
C THR A 16 -23.55 -14.98 -13.36
N LEU A 17 -22.85 -16.00 -12.88
CA LEU A 17 -22.27 -17.04 -13.71
C LEU A 17 -23.26 -18.21 -13.79
N ARG A 18 -23.77 -18.49 -15.00
CA ARG A 18 -24.84 -19.48 -15.20
C ARG A 18 -24.31 -20.89 -15.46
N LYS A 19 -23.11 -21.01 -16.03
CA LYS A 19 -22.48 -22.31 -16.34
C LYS A 19 -21.21 -22.51 -15.52
N PRO A 20 -20.87 -23.76 -15.15
CA PRO A 20 -19.61 -24.08 -14.49
C PRO A 20 -18.38 -23.55 -15.24
N GLU A 21 -18.35 -23.64 -16.57
CA GLU A 21 -17.24 -23.16 -17.42
C GLU A 21 -17.00 -21.65 -17.33
N ASP A 22 -18.05 -20.86 -17.02
CA ASP A 22 -17.94 -19.41 -16.91
C ASP A 22 -17.14 -19.01 -15.66
N TRP A 23 -17.09 -19.87 -14.65
CA TRP A 23 -16.29 -19.67 -13.43
C TRP A 23 -14.80 -19.62 -13.73
N SER A 24 -14.29 -20.55 -14.52
CA SER A 24 -12.86 -20.58 -14.86
C SER A 24 -12.44 -19.32 -15.63
N LYS A 25 -13.27 -18.87 -16.59
CA LYS A 25 -13.03 -17.65 -17.36
C LYS A 25 -13.12 -16.39 -16.50
N TRP A 26 -14.10 -16.33 -15.61
CA TRP A 26 -14.26 -15.22 -14.68
C TRP A 26 -13.07 -15.14 -13.71
N LEU A 27 -12.68 -16.26 -13.10
CA LEU A 27 -11.56 -16.31 -12.17
C LEU A 27 -10.24 -15.94 -12.87
N PHE A 28 -10.00 -16.43 -14.09
CA PHE A 28 -8.83 -16.06 -14.89
C PHE A 28 -8.76 -14.55 -15.17
N THR A 29 -9.91 -13.93 -15.47
CA THR A 29 -10.00 -12.48 -15.70
C THR A 29 -9.69 -11.70 -14.42
N ARG A 30 -10.22 -12.16 -13.27
CA ARG A 30 -9.92 -11.58 -11.95
C ARG A 30 -8.46 -11.75 -11.57
N LYS A 31 -7.86 -12.90 -11.86
CA LYS A 31 -6.42 -13.13 -11.68
C LYS A 31 -5.59 -12.13 -12.46
N ILE A 32 -5.81 -11.96 -13.76
CA ILE A 32 -5.05 -11.00 -14.58
C ILE A 32 -5.21 -9.57 -14.01
N SER A 33 -6.43 -9.18 -13.64
CA SER A 33 -6.68 -7.86 -13.08
C SER A 33 -5.98 -7.66 -11.74
N ALA A 34 -6.05 -8.64 -10.84
CA ALA A 34 -5.41 -8.57 -9.53
C ALA A 34 -3.88 -8.58 -9.66
N ASP A 35 -3.33 -9.42 -10.53
CA ASP A 35 -1.89 -9.55 -10.76
C ASP A 35 -1.28 -8.24 -11.30
N ARG A 36 -1.97 -7.58 -12.25
CA ARG A 36 -1.57 -6.25 -12.75
C ARG A 36 -1.51 -5.17 -11.67
N ASN A 37 -2.28 -5.33 -10.60
CA ASN A 37 -2.32 -4.40 -9.47
C ASN A 37 -1.55 -4.92 -8.24
N GLY A 38 -0.85 -6.05 -8.36
CA GLY A 38 -0.13 -6.67 -7.23
C GLY A 38 -1.05 -7.14 -6.09
N LEU A 39 -2.31 -7.44 -6.38
CA LEU A 39 -3.33 -7.84 -5.41
C LEU A 39 -3.54 -9.37 -5.36
N TRP A 40 -3.01 -10.12 -6.32
CA TRP A 40 -3.29 -11.56 -6.42
C TRP A 40 -2.83 -12.35 -5.19
N GLU A 41 -1.68 -12.01 -4.60
CA GLU A 41 -1.14 -12.66 -3.40
C GLU A 41 -2.05 -12.57 -2.16
N TYR A 42 -3.02 -11.66 -2.17
CA TYR A 42 -3.95 -11.37 -1.08
C TYR A 42 -5.32 -12.01 -1.29
N VAL A 43 -5.70 -12.31 -2.53
CA VAL A 43 -7.05 -12.81 -2.89
C VAL A 43 -7.05 -14.18 -3.56
N ASN A 44 -5.88 -14.80 -3.72
CA ASN A 44 -5.75 -16.07 -4.43
C ASN A 44 -6.54 -17.18 -3.72
N PRO A 45 -7.64 -17.69 -4.31
CA PRO A 45 -8.47 -18.71 -3.66
C PRO A 45 -7.80 -20.08 -3.58
N ASP A 46 -6.70 -20.30 -4.32
CA ASP A 46 -5.91 -21.53 -4.26
C ASP A 46 -5.03 -21.62 -3.00
N LEU A 47 -4.88 -20.51 -2.27
CA LEU A 47 -4.11 -20.45 -1.02
C LEU A 47 -5.02 -20.58 0.20
N SER A 48 -4.51 -21.23 1.24
CA SER A 48 -5.18 -21.19 2.55
C SER A 48 -5.06 -19.80 3.16
N PRO A 49 -5.98 -19.37 4.04
CA PRO A 49 -5.96 -18.05 4.64
C PRO A 49 -4.62 -17.70 5.32
N GLU A 50 -3.95 -18.68 5.91
CA GLU A 50 -2.66 -18.51 6.61
C GLU A 50 -1.48 -18.32 5.65
N ARG A 51 -1.66 -18.63 4.36
CA ARG A 51 -0.66 -18.46 3.30
C ARG A 51 -0.91 -17.23 2.44
N LEU A 52 -2.07 -16.59 2.59
CA LEU A 52 -2.33 -15.30 1.96
C LEU A 52 -1.45 -14.25 2.61
N LYS A 53 -0.88 -13.38 1.78
CA LYS A 53 -0.15 -12.23 2.30
C LYS A 53 -1.16 -11.31 2.99
N MET A 54 -0.84 -10.83 4.20
CA MET A 54 -1.68 -9.86 4.87
C MET A 54 -1.27 -8.45 4.46
N LEU A 55 -2.26 -7.59 4.24
CA LEU A 55 -1.99 -6.21 3.86
C LEU A 55 -1.30 -5.44 5.00
N GLU A 56 -1.59 -5.79 6.25
CA GLU A 56 -0.95 -5.23 7.43
C GLU A 56 0.58 -5.43 7.43
N ASP A 57 1.07 -6.53 6.86
CA ASP A 57 2.51 -6.83 6.78
C ASP A 57 3.27 -5.89 5.83
N GLU A 58 2.57 -5.24 4.89
CA GLU A 58 3.18 -4.31 3.94
C GLU A 58 3.14 -2.85 4.38
N ARG A 59 2.38 -2.50 5.43
CA ARG A 59 2.23 -1.11 5.82
C ARG A 59 3.60 -0.52 6.20
N PRO A 60 4.07 0.53 5.52
CA PRO A 60 5.34 1.16 5.87
C PRO A 60 5.28 1.70 7.29
N LYS A 61 6.38 1.54 8.02
CA LYS A 61 6.52 2.07 9.37
C LYS A 61 7.18 3.43 9.31
N GLU A 62 6.50 4.43 9.87
CA GLU A 62 7.05 5.76 10.02
C GLU A 62 8.24 5.72 11.00
N LEU A 63 9.32 6.39 10.65
CA LEU A 63 10.51 6.52 11.49
C LEU A 63 10.49 7.90 12.14
N GLU A 64 10.77 7.94 13.44
CA GLU A 64 10.94 9.20 14.16
C GLU A 64 12.13 10.00 13.62
N VAL A 65 12.00 11.32 13.61
CA VAL A 65 13.03 12.24 13.08
C VAL A 65 14.40 12.04 13.77
N GLY A 66 14.41 11.71 15.07
CA GLY A 66 15.63 11.41 15.82
C GLY A 66 16.47 10.27 15.24
N ARG A 67 15.88 9.36 14.44
CA ARG A 67 16.60 8.27 13.76
C ARG A 67 17.56 8.74 12.68
N PHE A 68 17.41 9.98 12.20
CA PHE A 68 18.25 10.55 11.15
C PHE A 68 19.40 11.39 11.70
N ARG A 69 19.48 11.56 13.03
CA ARG A 69 20.54 12.30 13.73
C ARG A 69 21.81 11.46 13.86
N ASN A 70 22.97 12.07 13.74
CA ASN A 70 24.26 11.47 14.07
C ASN A 70 25.11 12.41 14.94
N PRO A 71 25.42 12.05 16.21
CA PRO A 71 25.08 10.80 16.89
C PRO A 71 23.57 10.67 17.16
N LEU A 72 23.10 9.43 17.23
CA LEU A 72 21.73 9.13 17.68
C LEU A 72 21.53 9.67 19.10
N THR A 73 20.47 10.44 19.30
CA THR A 73 20.08 10.99 20.60
C THR A 73 18.68 10.52 20.97
N GLU A 74 18.44 10.31 22.26
CA GLU A 74 17.10 10.02 22.80
C GLU A 74 16.27 11.29 23.05
N GLU A 75 16.86 12.46 22.79
CA GLU A 75 16.18 13.75 22.86
C GLU A 75 15.11 13.86 21.76
N GLN A 76 14.06 14.63 22.04
CA GLN A 76 13.02 14.90 21.04
C GLN A 76 13.58 15.87 19.98
N ILE A 77 13.99 15.31 18.84
CA ILE A 77 14.54 16.05 17.70
C ILE A 77 13.41 16.38 16.72
N ASN A 78 13.31 17.65 16.32
CA ASN A 78 12.41 18.07 15.26
C ASN A 78 13.19 18.26 13.94
N ILE A 79 12.46 18.34 12.82
CA ILE A 79 13.05 18.52 11.48
C ILE A 79 13.98 19.74 11.40
N PRO A 80 13.68 20.91 12.01
CA PRO A 80 14.58 22.08 11.98
C PRO A 80 15.91 21.86 12.71
N ASP A 81 15.98 20.86 13.60
CA ASP A 81 17.19 20.56 14.37
C ASP A 81 18.18 19.68 13.58
N LEU A 82 17.81 19.21 12.39
CA LEU A 82 18.67 18.41 11.52
C LEU A 82 19.67 19.29 10.76
N THR A 83 20.90 18.81 10.64
CA THR A 83 21.90 19.37 9.73
C THR A 83 21.46 19.20 8.27
N ALA A 84 22.08 19.93 7.34
CA ALA A 84 21.74 19.85 5.92
C ALA A 84 21.88 18.42 5.34
N THR A 85 22.88 17.65 5.80
CA THR A 85 23.09 16.26 5.37
C THR A 85 22.04 15.33 5.94
N GLU A 86 21.74 15.43 7.23
CA GLU A 86 20.70 14.62 7.89
C GLU A 86 19.31 14.94 7.32
N LEU A 87 19.04 16.22 7.04
CA LEU A 87 17.81 16.67 6.39
C LEU A 87 17.68 16.09 4.98
N ALA A 88 18.77 15.98 4.22
CA ALA A 88 18.76 15.33 2.91
C ALA A 88 18.41 13.84 3.03
N THR A 89 19.00 13.14 4.02
CA THR A 89 18.67 11.73 4.29
C THR A 89 17.21 11.55 4.72
N TYR A 90 16.72 12.39 5.64
CA TYR A 90 15.33 12.42 6.07
C TYR A 90 14.39 12.63 4.87
N ASN A 91 14.65 13.65 4.04
CA ASN A 91 13.80 13.94 2.88
C ASN A 91 13.78 12.80 1.84
N SER A 92 14.91 12.14 1.62
CA SER A 92 14.98 10.95 0.75
C SER A 92 14.16 9.79 1.32
N TRP A 93 14.22 9.58 2.64
CA TRP A 93 13.40 8.57 3.31
C TRP A 93 11.90 8.95 3.27
N ALA A 94 11.54 10.18 3.62
CA ALA A 94 10.15 10.65 3.67
C ALA A 94 9.46 10.48 2.31
N ARG A 95 10.11 10.87 1.21
CA ARG A 95 9.58 10.65 -0.15
C ARG A 95 9.33 9.18 -0.49
N ARG A 96 10.20 8.30 0.01
CA ARG A 96 10.03 6.85 -0.17
C ARG A 96 8.88 6.35 0.68
N PHE A 97 8.81 6.77 1.94
CA PHE A 97 7.72 6.44 2.85
C PHE A 97 6.36 6.87 2.28
N ASP A 98 6.21 8.13 1.86
CA ASP A 98 4.97 8.65 1.27
C ASP A 98 4.51 7.84 0.05
N ARG A 99 5.46 7.45 -0.81
CA ARG A 99 5.16 6.62 -1.99
C ARG A 99 4.73 5.21 -1.58
N ASP A 100 5.47 4.59 -0.67
CA ASP A 100 5.20 3.24 -0.21
C ASP A 100 3.84 3.21 0.55
N GLU A 101 3.51 4.26 1.31
CA GLU A 101 2.24 4.43 2.02
C GLU A 101 1.09 4.67 1.03
N ALA A 102 1.28 5.51 0.01
CA ALA A 102 0.27 5.73 -1.02
C ALA A 102 -0.05 4.44 -1.81
N MET A 103 0.97 3.63 -2.13
CA MET A 103 0.77 2.32 -2.74
C MET A 103 0.00 1.39 -1.82
N TRP A 104 0.36 1.36 -0.53
CA TRP A 104 -0.34 0.56 0.46
C TRP A 104 -1.81 0.99 0.62
N LEU A 105 -2.10 2.28 0.75
CA LEU A 105 -3.47 2.83 0.82
C LEU A 105 -4.28 2.51 -0.45
N THR A 106 -3.63 2.51 -1.61
CA THR A 106 -4.29 2.12 -2.87
C THR A 106 -4.69 0.65 -2.85
N LYS A 107 -3.82 -0.22 -2.32
CA LYS A 107 -4.13 -1.63 -2.12
C LYS A 107 -5.26 -1.79 -1.09
N GLU A 108 -5.18 -1.09 0.04
CA GLU A 108 -6.21 -1.13 1.10
C GLU A 108 -7.60 -0.78 0.59
N LYS A 109 -7.73 0.29 -0.20
CA LYS A 109 -9.00 0.69 -0.82
C LYS A 109 -9.53 -0.30 -1.86
N ALA A 110 -8.69 -1.21 -2.36
CA ALA A 110 -9.09 -2.23 -3.33
C ALA A 110 -9.66 -3.50 -2.68
N PHE A 111 -9.56 -3.65 -1.36
CA PHE A 111 -10.17 -4.72 -0.56
C PHE A 111 -11.49 -4.26 0.07
#